data_AF-A0A1Y1MEB7-F1
#
_entry.id   AF-A0A1Y1MEB7-F1
#
_cell.length_a   1.000
_cell.length_b   1.000
_cell.length_c   1.000
_cell.angle_alpha   90.00
_cell.angle_beta   90.00
_cell.angle_gamma   90.00
#
_symmetry.space_group_name_H-M   'P 1'
#
loop_
_entity.id
_entity.type
_entity.pdbx_description
1 polymer ?
#
loop_
_entity_poly.entity_id
_entity_poly.type
_entity_poly.pdbx_seq_one_letter_code
_entity_poly.pdbx_strand_id
1 'polypeptide(L)'
;MAVREFLDEKFPGQWIGRRGPIEWPARSPDLTPLDFFLWGHLKSVVYKTEPASINDLRYRIVRECRSLSREVFKNVRNEFENRLWYCLEQNGEHFEHFIK
;
A
#
# COMPACT_ATOMS: atom_id res chain seq x y z
N MET A 1 10.04 10.78 -19.21
CA MET A 1 10.74 9.48 -19.27
C MET A 1 11.66 9.29 -18.07
N ALA A 2 12.38 10.33 -17.63
CA ALA A 2 13.29 10.30 -16.47
C ALA A 2 12.80 9.61 -15.18
N VAL A 3 11.56 9.80 -14.75
CA VAL A 3 11.07 9.18 -13.48
C VAL A 3 10.98 7.66 -13.60
N ARG A 4 10.53 7.13 -14.74
CA ARG A 4 10.40 5.68 -14.91
C ARG A 4 11.76 5.01 -15.03
N GLU A 5 12.65 5.58 -15.85
CA GLU A 5 14.03 5.13 -15.97
C GLU A 5 14.74 5.09 -14.60
N PHE A 6 14.55 6.14 -13.80
CA PHE A 6 15.05 6.17 -12.43
C PHE A 6 14.46 5.05 -11.56
N LEU A 7 13.15 4.79 -11.64
CA LEU A 7 12.51 3.73 -10.87
C LEU A 7 12.92 2.33 -11.35
N ASP A 8 13.11 2.13 -12.64
CA ASP A 8 13.63 0.90 -13.22
C ASP A 8 15.08 0.64 -12.75
N GLU A 9 15.90 1.68 -12.64
CA GLU A 9 17.28 1.57 -12.13
C GLU A 9 17.32 1.33 -10.61
N LYS A 10 16.53 2.07 -9.82
CA LYS A 10 16.58 2.01 -8.35
C LYS A 10 15.76 0.88 -7.74
N PHE A 11 14.68 0.47 -8.39
CA PHE A 11 13.70 -0.51 -7.91
C PHE A 11 13.30 -1.49 -9.03
N PRO A 12 14.27 -2.21 -9.61
CA PRO A 12 14.05 -3.05 -10.79
C PRO A 12 12.96 -4.10 -10.50
N GLY A 13 11.87 -4.05 -11.27
CA GLY A 13 10.76 -5.01 -11.11
C GLY A 13 9.90 -4.81 -9.86
N GLN A 14 10.14 -3.77 -9.07
CA GLN A 14 9.53 -3.62 -7.73
C GLN A 14 8.63 -2.39 -7.58
N TRP A 15 8.68 -1.44 -8.51
CA TRP A 15 7.84 -0.24 -8.43
C TRP A 15 6.45 -0.47 -9.06
N ILE A 16 5.45 0.20 -8.50
CA ILE A 16 4.05 0.08 -8.90
C ILE A 16 3.62 1.37 -9.62
N GLY A 17 3.02 1.23 -10.79
CA GLY A 17 2.43 2.36 -11.50
C GLY A 17 2.11 2.07 -12.96
N ARG A 18 1.61 3.11 -13.64
CA ARG A 18 1.25 3.02 -15.06
C ARG A 18 2.48 2.79 -15.93
N ARG A 19 2.41 1.76 -16.79
CA ARG A 19 3.52 1.29 -17.64
C ARG A 19 4.75 0.89 -16.82
N GLY A 20 4.54 0.36 -15.63
CA GLY A 20 5.58 -0.29 -14.84
C GLY A 20 5.78 -1.76 -15.21
N PRO A 21 6.62 -2.49 -14.47
CA PRO A 21 6.87 -3.91 -14.67
C PRO A 21 5.58 -4.75 -14.71
N ILE A 22 4.61 -4.37 -13.89
CA ILE A 22 3.22 -4.82 -13.95
C ILE A 22 2.36 -3.57 -14.11
N GLU A 23 1.48 -3.56 -15.12
CA GLU A 23 0.66 -2.40 -15.41
C GLU A 23 -0.42 -2.23 -14.33
N TRP A 24 -0.33 -1.14 -13.57
CA TRP A 24 -1.32 -0.78 -12.57
C TRP A 24 -2.34 0.23 -13.11
N PRO A 25 -3.64 0.08 -12.79
CA PRO A 25 -4.67 1.02 -13.21
C PRO A 25 -4.46 2.41 -12.59
N ALA A 26 -4.92 3.44 -13.30
CA ALA A 26 -4.84 4.81 -12.81
C ALA A 26 -5.83 5.03 -11.66
N ARG A 27 -5.44 5.81 -10.65
CA ARG A 27 -6.33 6.27 -9.57
C ARG A 27 -7.02 5.13 -8.80
N SER A 28 -6.31 4.03 -8.57
CA SER A 28 -6.83 2.87 -7.81
C SER A 28 -6.09 2.69 -6.47
N PRO A 29 -6.22 3.65 -5.51
CA PRO A 29 -5.68 3.46 -4.17
C PRO A 29 -6.29 2.23 -3.50
N ASP A 30 -7.54 1.90 -3.84
CA ASP A 30 -8.28 0.75 -3.35
C ASP A 30 -7.64 -0.60 -3.72
N LEU A 31 -6.74 -0.60 -4.71
CA LEU A 31 -5.99 -1.78 -5.16
C LEU A 31 -4.52 -1.76 -4.72
N THR A 32 -4.09 -0.74 -3.98
CA THR A 32 -2.70 -0.62 -3.54
C THR A 32 -2.60 -0.94 -2.05
N PRO A 33 -1.94 -2.04 -1.64
CA PRO A 33 -1.81 -2.42 -0.22
C PRO A 33 -1.21 -1.36 0.69
N LEU A 34 -0.37 -0.49 0.14
CA LEU A 34 0.18 0.65 0.88
C LEU A 34 -0.93 1.65 1.26
N ASP A 35 -1.86 1.90 0.33
CA ASP A 35 -2.92 2.91 0.48
C ASP A 35 -4.10 2.39 1.30
N PHE A 36 -4.65 1.21 0.95
CA PHE A 36 -5.82 0.69 1.67
C PHE A 36 -5.49 0.15 3.07
N PHE A 37 -4.21 -0.14 3.37
CA PHE A 37 -3.80 -0.72 4.65
C PHE A 37 -2.64 0.03 5.31
N LEU A 38 -1.43 0.00 4.74
CA LEU A 38 -0.21 0.32 5.49
C LEU A 38 -0.21 1.76 6.02
N TRP A 39 -0.58 2.74 5.20
CA TRP A 39 -0.55 4.15 5.62
C TRP A 39 -1.55 4.44 6.72
N GLY A 40 -2.75 3.84 6.67
CA GLY A 40 -3.74 3.95 7.74
C GLY A 40 -3.25 3.31 9.04
N HIS A 41 -2.70 2.10 8.95
CA HIS A 41 -2.12 1.38 10.09
C HIS A 41 -0.97 2.14 10.74
N LEU A 42 0.01 2.58 9.95
CA LEU A 42 1.16 3.33 10.47
C LEU A 42 0.71 4.63 11.14
N LYS A 43 -0.26 5.35 10.56
CA LYS A 43 -0.77 6.58 11.17
C LYS A 43 -1.42 6.29 12.54
N SER A 44 -2.23 5.25 12.65
CA SER A 44 -2.92 4.92 13.91
C SER A 44 -1.96 4.55 15.04
N VAL A 45 -0.82 3.93 14.71
CA VAL A 45 0.20 3.52 15.70
C VAL A 45 1.19 4.65 16.00
N VAL A 46 1.75 5.26 14.97
CA VAL A 46 2.85 6.24 15.11
C VAL A 46 2.37 7.52 15.79
N TYR A 47 1.14 7.95 15.49
CA TYR A 47 0.50 9.13 16.09
C TYR A 47 -0.41 8.80 17.27
N LYS A 48 -0.37 7.57 17.80
CA LYS A 48 -1.06 7.24 19.07
C LYS A 48 -0.65 8.17 20.21
N THR A 49 0.59 8.64 20.17
CA THR A 49 1.09 9.76 20.96
C THR A 49 1.83 10.73 20.05
N GLU A 50 1.89 12.00 20.42
CA GLU A 50 2.64 13.00 19.66
C GLU A 50 4.13 12.60 19.56
N PRO A 51 4.70 12.51 18.36
CA PRO A 51 6.13 12.25 18.19
C PRO A 51 6.96 13.43 18.70
N ALA A 52 7.98 13.17 19.51
CA ALA A 52 8.78 14.23 20.12
C ALA A 52 9.75 14.91 19.13
N SER A 53 10.04 14.27 18.00
CA SER A 53 10.90 14.79 16.94
C SER A 53 10.73 14.00 15.65
N ILE A 54 11.33 14.49 14.55
CA ILE A 54 11.41 13.74 13.27
C ILE A 54 12.16 12.41 13.44
N ASN A 55 13.17 12.35 14.32
CA ASN A 55 13.91 11.11 14.57
C ASN A 55 13.06 10.09 15.32
N ASP A 56 12.28 10.54 16.31
CA ASP A 56 11.29 9.69 16.99
C ASP A 56 10.23 9.18 16.01
N LEU A 57 9.70 10.06 15.15
CA LEU A 57 8.76 9.68 14.09
C LEU A 57 9.33 8.58 13.18
N ARG A 58 10.55 8.77 12.67
CA ARG A 58 11.24 7.76 11.83
C ARG A 58 11.45 6.45 12.57
N TYR A 59 11.88 6.51 13.83
CA TYR A 59 12.08 5.32 14.66
C TYR A 59 10.78 4.55 14.85
N ARG A 60 9.68 5.23 15.15
CA ARG A 60 8.35 4.61 15.32
C ARG A 60 7.87 3.93 14.03
N ILE A 61 8.02 4.57 12.87
CA ILE A 61 7.68 3.99 11.57
C ILE A 61 8.47 2.71 11.32
N VAL A 62 9.80 2.76 11.46
CA VAL A 62 10.67 1.59 11.22
C VAL A 62 10.38 0.47 12.21
N ARG A 63 10.17 0.81 13.48
CA ARG A 63 9.82 -0.17 14.53
C ARG A 63 8.51 -0.88 14.21
N GLU A 64 7.49 -0.13 13.79
CA GLU A 64 6.20 -0.70 13.45
C GLU A 64 6.24 -1.54 12.17
N CYS A 65 6.94 -1.10 11.12
CA CYS A 65 7.14 -1.93 9.94
C CYS A 65 7.83 -3.26 10.27
N ARG A 66 8.74 -3.29 11.25
CA ARG A 66 9.42 -4.51 11.72
C ARG A 66 8.55 -5.39 12.62
N SER A 67 7.52 -4.84 13.25
CA SER A 67 6.60 -5.60 14.12
C SER A 67 5.52 -6.32 13.31
N LEU A 68 5.25 -5.90 12.07
CA LEU A 68 4.27 -6.54 11.18
C LEU A 68 4.58 -8.02 10.99
N SER A 69 3.63 -8.86 11.40
CA SER A 69 3.79 -10.31 11.35
C SER A 69 3.49 -10.86 9.96
N ARG A 70 3.94 -12.10 9.69
CA ARG A 70 3.56 -12.84 8.48
C ARG A 70 2.05 -12.97 8.30
N GLU A 71 1.30 -13.06 9.40
CA GLU A 71 -0.16 -13.16 9.35
C GLU A 71 -0.79 -11.87 8.84
N VAL A 72 -0.25 -10.71 9.21
CA VAL A 72 -0.70 -9.43 8.65
C VAL A 72 -0.51 -9.41 7.14
N PHE A 73 0.65 -9.82 6.63
CA PHE A 73 0.91 -9.87 5.19
C PHE A 73 0.00 -10.86 4.46
N LYS A 74 -0.34 -11.98 5.10
CA LYS A 74 -1.30 -12.95 4.55
C LYS A 74 -2.69 -12.33 4.44
N ASN A 75 -3.16 -11.63 5.47
CA ASN A 75 -4.45 -10.95 5.46
C ASN A 75 -4.51 -9.86 4.40
N VAL A 76 -3.45 -9.04 4.27
CA VAL A 76 -3.34 -8.01 3.23
C VAL A 76 -3.38 -8.61 1.82
N ARG A 77 -2.76 -9.78 1.61
CA ARG A 77 -2.84 -10.48 0.33
C ARG A 77 -4.25 -10.97 0.02
N ASN A 78 -4.89 -11.62 0.99
CA ASN A 78 -6.27 -12.10 0.82
C ASN A 78 -7.22 -10.94 0.53
N GLU A 79 -7.04 -9.81 1.22
CA GLU A 79 -7.83 -8.62 1.00
C GLU A 79 -7.57 -7.98 -0.37
N PHE A 80 -6.31 -8.00 -0.85
CA PHE A 80 -5.99 -7.57 -2.21
C PHE A 80 -6.71 -8.44 -3.27
N GLU A 81 -6.71 -9.76 -3.11
CA GLU A 81 -7.43 -10.68 -4.01
C GLU A 81 -8.94 -10.44 -3.99
N ASN A 82 -9.52 -10.22 -2.80
CA ASN A 82 -10.93 -9.87 -2.63
C ASN A 82 -11.29 -8.55 -3.33
N ARG A 83 -10.45 -7.52 -3.17
CA ARG A 83 -10.61 -6.21 -3.82
C ARG A 83 -10.52 -6.31 -5.34
N LEU A 84 -9.61 -7.14 -5.86
CA LEU A 84 -9.55 -7.43 -7.30
C LEU A 84 -10.84 -8.09 -7.80
N TRP A 85 -11.37 -9.06 -7.06
CA TRP A 85 -12.63 -9.70 -7.41
C TRP A 85 -13.78 -8.70 -7.47
N TYR A 86 -13.95 -7.86 -6.44
CA TYR A 86 -14.97 -6.81 -6.44
C TYR A 86 -14.77 -5.80 -7.58
N CYS A 87 -13.54 -5.39 -7.86
CA CYS A 87 -13.24 -4.49 -8.97
C CYS A 87 -13.70 -5.09 -10.31
N LEU A 88 -13.46 -6.39 -10.53
CA LEU A 88 -13.91 -7.09 -11.74
C LEU A 88 -15.44 -7.18 -11.80
N GLU A 89 -16.11 -7.56 -10.72
CA GLU A 89 -17.57 -7.64 -10.65
C GLU A 89 -18.25 -6.29 -10.92
N GLN A 90 -17.59 -5.19 -10.52
CA GLN A 90 -18.06 -3.83 -10.78
C GLN A 90 -17.52 -3.25 -12.10
N ASN A 91 -16.95 -4.07 -13.00
CA ASN A 91 -16.40 -3.64 -14.29
C ASN A 91 -15.36 -2.49 -14.19
N GLY A 92 -14.58 -2.46 -13.11
CA GLY A 92 -13.56 -1.44 -12.85
C GLY A 92 -14.05 -0.18 -12.12
N GLU A 93 -15.34 -0.08 -11.80
CA GLU A 93 -15.91 1.04 -11.04
C GLU A 93 -15.63 0.93 -9.53
N HIS A 94 -15.99 1.97 -8.78
CA HIS A 94 -15.81 2.02 -7.33
C HIS A 94 -16.57 0.91 -6.60
N PHE A 95 -15.87 0.15 -5.75
CA PHE A 95 -16.41 -1.05 -5.11
C PHE A 95 -16.28 -1.08 -3.58
N GLU A 96 -15.66 -0.07 -2.96
CA GLU A 96 -15.37 -0.08 -1.51
C GLU A 96 -16.62 -0.29 -0.65
N HIS A 97 -17.78 0.21 -1.09
CA HIS A 97 -19.07 0.06 -0.39
C HIS A 97 -19.60 -1.38 -0.33
N PHE A 98 -18.98 -2.31 -1.08
CA PHE A 98 -19.30 -3.74 -1.02
C PHE A 98 -18.35 -4.53 -0.11
N ILE A 99 -17.24 -3.92 0.33
CA ILE A 99 -16.28 -4.54 1.25
C ILE A 99 -16.82 -4.38 2.67
N LYS A 100 -16.85 -5.49 3.43
CA LYS A 100 -17.31 -5.53 4.83
C LYS A 100 -16.16 -5.38 5.81
#